data_AF-A0A916GCF2-F1
#
_entry.id   AF-A0A916GCF2-F1
#
_cell.length_a   1.000
_cell.length_b   1.000
_cell.length_c   1.000
_cell.angle_alpha   90.00
_cell.angle_beta   90.00
_cell.angle_gamma   90.00
#
_symmetry.space_group_name_H-M   'P 1'
#
loop_
_entity.id
_entity.type
_entity.pdbx_description
1 polymer ?
#
loop_
_entity_poly.entity_id
_entity_poly.type
_entity_poly.pdbx_seq_one_letter_code
_entity_poly.pdbx_strand_id
1 'polypeptide(L)'
;AEERDSILKGIDGAIAAVQVGLGIMADWAAKNAEDINKFAVFETGYFGLVTPKNALELYDGNIRLIDRAGVQLEKFDGRNYLDMIAEHVEDWSYLKFPYYKKLGWPGGVYRVGPLGRLNVAEKIDTPLANEELKKFKALGGGLPVDETLYYHYARLIEALYAVERARELCNDPDILSTDIQNTQREFKGRGVGIIEAPRGTLIHDYHANENGQLTSVNLIVSTGHNNWAMTEAVDSVAKTYIKGPVVQEGMLNRVEAAVRAHDPCLSCSTHAVGQMPIIIDVLDQAGNVTQTLRRD
;
A
#
# COMPACT_ATOMS: atom_id res chain seq x y z
N ALA A 1 -21.05 21.91 -13.39
CA ALA A 1 -22.22 21.05 -13.66
C ALA A 1 -21.96 20.13 -14.84
N GLU A 2 -21.68 20.66 -16.04
CA GLU A 2 -21.41 19.83 -17.24
C GLU A 2 -20.26 18.82 -17.06
N GLU A 3 -19.15 19.23 -16.44
CA GLU A 3 -18.02 18.33 -16.13
C GLU A 3 -18.42 17.19 -15.18
N ARG A 4 -19.13 17.52 -14.09
CA ARG A 4 -19.69 16.53 -13.16
C ARG A 4 -20.59 15.55 -13.89
N ASP A 5 -21.50 16.04 -14.72
CA ASP A 5 -22.42 15.20 -15.49
C ASP A 5 -21.66 14.31 -16.50
N SER A 6 -20.55 14.80 -17.06
CA SER A 6 -19.67 14.00 -17.91
C SER A 6 -18.98 12.87 -17.15
N ILE A 7 -18.54 13.13 -15.90
CA ILE A 7 -17.97 12.09 -15.03
C ILE A 7 -19.04 11.03 -14.76
N LEU A 8 -20.23 11.44 -14.32
CA LEU A 8 -21.35 10.54 -14.02
C LEU A 8 -21.71 9.61 -15.20
N LYS A 9 -21.72 10.14 -16.43
CA LYS A 9 -21.98 9.34 -17.64
C LYS A 9 -20.97 8.20 -17.86
N GLY A 10 -19.73 8.35 -17.39
CA GLY A 10 -18.67 7.35 -17.54
C GLY A 10 -18.64 6.28 -16.46
N ILE A 11 -19.33 6.50 -15.33
CA ILE A 11 -19.20 5.65 -14.13
C ILE A 11 -19.66 4.22 -14.39
N ASP A 12 -20.81 4.02 -15.02
CA ASP A 12 -21.34 2.65 -15.24
C ASP A 12 -20.40 1.82 -16.12
N GLY A 13 -19.81 2.45 -17.15
CA GLY A 13 -18.79 1.82 -17.97
C GLY A 13 -17.50 1.51 -17.20
N ALA A 14 -17.08 2.42 -16.30
CA ALA A 14 -15.92 2.19 -15.44
C ALA A 14 -16.15 1.04 -14.45
N ILE A 15 -17.33 0.96 -13.81
CA ILE A 15 -17.69 -0.17 -12.94
C ILE A 15 -17.65 -1.48 -13.72
N ALA A 16 -18.27 -1.53 -14.89
CA ALA A 16 -18.28 -2.72 -15.73
C ALA A 16 -16.85 -3.17 -16.11
N ALA A 17 -15.97 -2.23 -16.46
CA ALA A 17 -14.56 -2.52 -16.75
C ALA A 17 -13.81 -3.10 -15.54
N VAL A 18 -14.00 -2.53 -14.35
CA VAL A 18 -13.38 -3.06 -13.13
C VAL A 18 -13.92 -4.45 -12.78
N GLN A 19 -15.22 -4.70 -12.95
CA GLN A 19 -15.83 -6.02 -12.74
C GLN A 19 -15.28 -7.09 -13.69
N VAL A 20 -14.99 -6.74 -14.95
CA VAL A 20 -14.26 -7.62 -15.87
C VAL A 20 -12.86 -7.94 -15.33
N GLY A 21 -12.14 -6.93 -14.84
CA GLY A 21 -10.82 -7.12 -14.21
C GLY A 21 -10.86 -8.03 -12.99
N LEU A 22 -11.87 -7.87 -12.12
CA LEU A 22 -12.10 -8.74 -10.97
C LEU A 22 -12.36 -10.19 -11.40
N GLY A 23 -13.14 -10.40 -12.46
CA GLY A 23 -13.37 -11.73 -13.05
C GLY A 23 -12.09 -12.37 -13.57
N ILE A 24 -11.27 -11.62 -14.31
CA ILE A 24 -9.97 -12.08 -14.81
C ILE A 24 -9.05 -12.48 -13.65
N MET A 25 -8.99 -11.66 -12.60
CA MET A 25 -8.17 -11.94 -11.42
C MET A 25 -8.65 -13.19 -10.68
N ALA A 26 -9.96 -13.37 -10.52
CA ALA A 26 -10.53 -14.55 -9.88
C ALA A 26 -10.22 -15.84 -10.68
N ASP A 27 -10.43 -15.82 -12.00
CA ASP A 27 -10.12 -16.94 -12.89
C ASP A 27 -8.62 -17.29 -12.88
N TRP A 28 -7.78 -16.26 -12.89
CA TRP A 28 -6.33 -16.44 -12.81
C TRP A 28 -5.92 -17.01 -11.45
N ALA A 29 -6.46 -16.49 -10.35
CA ALA A 29 -6.14 -16.98 -9.01
C ALA A 29 -6.56 -18.45 -8.82
N ALA A 30 -7.73 -18.83 -9.32
CA ALA A 30 -8.19 -20.22 -9.26
C ALA A 30 -7.26 -21.18 -10.02
N LYS A 31 -6.72 -20.76 -11.18
CA LYS A 31 -5.80 -21.57 -11.99
C LYS A 31 -4.37 -21.60 -11.44
N ASN A 32 -3.97 -20.61 -10.64
CA ASN A 32 -2.60 -20.42 -10.16
C ASN A 32 -2.51 -20.42 -8.62
N ALA A 33 -3.43 -21.13 -7.94
CA ALA A 33 -3.50 -21.16 -6.48
C ALA A 33 -2.19 -21.66 -5.83
N GLU A 34 -1.49 -22.60 -6.47
CA GLU A 34 -0.20 -23.08 -5.97
C GLU A 34 0.88 -21.99 -5.99
N ASP A 35 0.94 -21.19 -7.07
CA ASP A 35 1.88 -20.07 -7.13
C ASP A 35 1.50 -19.01 -6.09
N ILE A 36 0.22 -18.66 -5.94
CA ILE A 36 -0.25 -17.71 -4.93
C ILE A 36 0.20 -18.12 -3.52
N ASN A 37 0.01 -19.39 -3.17
CA ASN A 37 0.31 -19.90 -1.83
C ASN A 37 1.82 -20.08 -1.55
N LYS A 38 2.69 -19.92 -2.57
CA LYS A 38 4.14 -20.08 -2.43
C LYS A 38 4.92 -18.79 -2.69
N PHE A 39 4.30 -17.82 -3.35
CA PHE A 39 4.98 -16.63 -3.83
C PHE A 39 4.96 -15.53 -2.76
N ALA A 40 6.07 -15.42 -2.01
CA ALA A 40 6.26 -14.38 -1.00
C ALA A 40 5.09 -14.34 0.01
N VAL A 41 4.80 -15.47 0.64
CA VAL A 41 3.76 -15.56 1.68
C VAL A 41 4.45 -15.52 3.06
N PHE A 42 4.15 -14.48 3.84
CA PHE A 42 4.68 -14.29 5.18
C PHE A 42 3.73 -13.43 6.01
N GLU A 43 3.70 -13.68 7.31
CA GLU A 43 2.84 -13.01 8.27
C GLU A 43 3.42 -11.66 8.72
N THR A 44 2.60 -10.59 8.74
CA THR A 44 2.98 -9.24 9.20
C THR A 44 1.85 -8.57 9.97
N GLY A 45 2.10 -7.40 10.57
CA GLY A 45 1.00 -6.48 10.88
C GLY A 45 0.41 -5.82 9.61
N TYR A 46 -0.72 -5.15 9.75
CA TYR A 46 -1.33 -4.36 8.67
C TYR A 46 -1.81 -3.00 9.16
N PHE A 47 -1.67 -1.99 8.31
CA PHE A 47 -1.82 -0.60 8.68
C PHE A 47 -2.57 0.16 7.58
N GLY A 48 -3.53 1.01 7.99
CA GLY A 48 -4.23 1.91 7.08
C GLY A 48 -5.30 2.77 7.76
N LEU A 49 -5.76 3.81 7.07
CA LEU A 49 -6.90 4.63 7.52
C LEU A 49 -8.21 3.84 7.53
N VAL A 50 -9.03 4.14 8.54
CA VAL A 50 -10.40 3.66 8.65
C VAL A 50 -11.36 4.74 9.15
N THR A 51 -12.62 4.60 8.77
CA THR A 51 -13.70 5.42 9.34
C THR A 51 -13.90 5.12 10.83
N PRO A 52 -14.69 5.92 11.58
CA PRO A 52 -15.04 5.60 12.96
C PRO A 52 -15.66 4.19 13.13
N LYS A 53 -16.35 3.69 12.09
CA LYS A 53 -16.99 2.36 12.03
C LYS A 53 -16.10 1.29 11.37
N ASN A 54 -14.78 1.50 11.32
CA ASN A 54 -13.80 0.58 10.73
C ASN A 54 -14.06 0.26 9.24
N ALA A 55 -14.74 1.13 8.50
CA ALA A 55 -14.85 0.95 7.06
C ALA A 55 -13.56 1.40 6.34
N LEU A 56 -13.33 0.88 5.13
CA LEU A 56 -12.28 1.37 4.24
C LEU A 56 -12.41 2.88 4.07
N GLU A 57 -11.31 3.59 4.30
CA GLU A 57 -11.23 5.04 4.19
C GLU A 57 -9.93 5.39 3.46
N LEU A 58 -10.02 6.32 2.51
CA LEU A 58 -8.87 6.72 1.70
C LEU A 58 -8.46 8.18 1.92
N TYR A 59 -9.36 9.01 2.46
CA TYR A 59 -9.17 10.46 2.56
C TYR A 59 -8.86 10.93 3.97
N ASP A 60 -9.77 10.71 4.93
CA ASP A 60 -9.63 11.23 6.29
C ASP A 60 -10.22 10.27 7.33
N GLY A 61 -9.45 9.99 8.38
CA GLY A 61 -9.85 9.05 9.42
C GLY A 61 -8.76 8.77 10.43
N ASN A 62 -9.01 7.79 11.30
CA ASN A 62 -7.99 7.28 12.21
C ASN A 62 -7.21 6.16 11.53
N ILE A 63 -5.93 6.06 11.86
CA ILE A 63 -5.11 4.92 11.47
C ILE A 63 -5.48 3.73 12.37
N ARG A 64 -5.71 2.57 11.77
CA ARG A 64 -5.84 1.28 12.45
C ARG A 64 -4.64 0.41 12.13
N LEU A 65 -4.06 -0.20 13.16
CA LEU A 65 -3.00 -1.19 13.06
C LEU A 65 -3.49 -2.51 13.67
N ILE A 66 -3.38 -3.59 12.91
CA ILE A 66 -3.64 -4.96 13.38
C ILE A 66 -2.35 -5.78 13.34
N ASP A 67 -2.25 -6.80 14.17
CA ASP A 67 -1.17 -7.78 14.14
C ASP A 67 -1.43 -8.88 13.09
N ARG A 68 -0.51 -9.86 13.03
CA ARG A 68 -0.57 -11.02 12.14
C ARG A 68 -1.78 -11.94 12.36
N ALA A 69 -2.38 -11.91 13.55
CA ALA A 69 -3.58 -12.67 13.86
C ALA A 69 -4.86 -11.86 13.58
N GLY A 70 -4.74 -10.64 13.06
CA GLY A 70 -5.85 -9.73 12.82
C GLY A 70 -6.35 -9.01 14.07
N VAL A 71 -5.64 -9.10 15.20
CA VAL A 71 -6.00 -8.41 16.43
C VAL A 71 -5.58 -6.95 16.34
N GLN A 72 -6.49 -6.04 16.69
CA GLN A 72 -6.17 -4.61 16.70
C GLN A 72 -5.16 -4.29 17.80
N LEU A 73 -3.98 -3.81 17.38
CA LEU A 73 -2.93 -3.32 18.26
C LEU A 73 -3.19 -1.86 18.64
N GLU A 74 -3.56 -1.03 17.66
CA GLU A 74 -3.75 0.41 17.85
C GLU A 74 -4.87 0.95 16.95
N LYS A 75 -5.51 2.02 17.42
CA LYS A 75 -6.37 2.89 16.59
C LYS A 75 -6.20 4.33 17.06
N PHE A 76 -5.59 5.16 16.23
CA PHE A 76 -5.12 6.49 16.65
C PHE A 76 -5.27 7.53 15.54
N ASP A 77 -5.28 8.79 15.96
CA ASP A 77 -5.19 9.93 15.05
C ASP A 77 -3.80 9.96 14.42
N GLY A 78 -3.73 9.81 13.10
CA GLY A 78 -2.46 9.72 12.38
C GLY A 78 -1.54 10.92 12.62
N ARG A 79 -2.08 12.11 12.98
CA ARG A 79 -1.27 13.31 13.27
C ARG A 79 -0.28 13.10 14.42
N ASN A 80 -0.51 12.07 15.24
CA ASN A 80 0.36 11.62 16.33
C ASN A 80 1.27 10.43 15.93
N TYR A 81 1.57 10.25 14.63
CA TYR A 81 2.32 9.09 14.12
C TYR A 81 3.69 8.86 14.80
N LEU A 82 4.38 9.92 15.28
CA LEU A 82 5.69 9.80 15.94
C LEU A 82 5.66 9.00 17.26
N ASP A 83 4.48 8.86 17.87
CA ASP A 83 4.28 8.02 19.04
C ASP A 83 4.19 6.54 18.68
N MET A 84 3.81 6.24 17.43
CA MET A 84 3.48 4.89 16.96
C MET A 84 4.51 4.32 15.99
N ILE A 85 5.12 5.13 15.14
CA ILE A 85 5.98 4.70 14.03
C ILE A 85 7.42 5.14 14.32
N ALA A 86 8.36 4.23 14.10
CA ALA A 86 9.80 4.51 14.04
C ALA A 86 10.36 3.98 12.71
N GLU A 87 11.47 4.54 12.23
CA GLU A 87 12.11 4.14 10.97
C GLU A 87 13.49 3.54 11.25
N HIS A 88 13.70 2.30 10.85
CA HIS A 88 15.01 1.64 10.89
C HIS A 88 15.80 1.94 9.61
N VAL A 89 17.14 1.95 9.69
CA VAL A 89 18.04 2.23 8.56
C VAL A 89 19.03 1.08 8.44
N GLU A 90 19.27 0.67 7.20
CA GLU A 90 20.31 -0.31 6.84
C GLU A 90 21.39 0.39 6.01
N ASP A 91 22.62 -0.10 6.06
CA ASP A 91 23.76 0.52 5.35
C ASP A 91 23.74 0.29 3.83
N TRP A 92 22.95 -0.68 3.37
CA TRP A 92 22.82 -1.07 1.97
C TRP A 92 21.60 -0.48 1.25
N SER A 93 20.75 0.30 1.93
CA SER A 93 19.58 0.93 1.31
C SER A 93 19.33 2.36 1.80
N TYR A 94 19.07 3.27 0.87
CA TYR A 94 18.57 4.61 1.19
C TYR A 94 17.12 4.60 1.67
N LEU A 95 16.35 3.58 1.30
CA LEU A 95 14.98 3.46 1.76
C LEU A 95 14.97 2.91 3.18
N LYS A 96 14.32 3.63 4.09
CA LYS A 96 14.17 3.23 5.49
C LYS A 96 13.15 2.11 5.64
N PHE A 97 13.02 1.58 6.84
CA PHE A 97 12.10 0.51 7.19
C PHE A 97 11.21 0.94 8.36
N PRO A 98 10.05 1.57 8.09
CA PRO A 98 9.08 1.92 9.13
C PRO A 98 8.54 0.67 9.84
N TYR A 99 8.40 0.77 11.16
CA TYR A 99 7.85 -0.29 12.00
C TYR A 99 7.06 0.29 13.18
N TYR A 100 6.21 -0.54 13.77
CA TYR A 100 5.45 -0.20 14.96
C TYR A 100 6.35 -0.16 16.19
N LYS A 101 6.55 1.04 16.72
CA LYS A 101 7.54 1.38 17.75
C LYS A 101 7.42 0.52 19.01
N LYS A 102 6.21 0.21 19.47
CA LYS A 102 6.00 -0.54 20.72
C LYS A 102 6.39 -2.02 20.62
N LEU A 103 6.44 -2.59 19.40
CA LEU A 103 6.91 -3.96 19.17
C LEU A 103 8.38 -4.04 18.75
N GLY A 104 9.00 -2.90 18.45
CA GLY A 104 10.43 -2.83 18.09
C GLY A 104 10.74 -3.36 16.70
N TRP A 105 12.00 -3.20 16.28
CA TRP A 105 12.50 -3.77 15.02
C TRP A 105 13.08 -5.18 15.26
N PRO A 106 12.80 -6.18 14.40
CA PRO A 106 11.84 -6.18 13.30
C PRO A 106 10.42 -6.64 13.73
N GLY A 107 10.15 -6.87 15.01
CA GLY A 107 8.88 -7.45 15.49
C GLY A 107 7.61 -6.64 15.16
N GLY A 108 7.75 -5.34 14.94
CA GLY A 108 6.69 -4.40 14.61
C GLY A 108 6.50 -4.11 13.12
N VAL A 109 7.10 -4.90 12.21
CA VAL A 109 6.90 -4.69 10.76
C VAL A 109 5.44 -4.91 10.36
N TYR A 110 5.00 -4.12 9.39
CA TYR A 110 3.64 -4.14 8.88
C TYR A 110 3.60 -3.87 7.39
N ARG A 111 2.46 -4.15 6.78
CA ARG A 111 2.18 -3.88 5.37
C ARG A 111 1.07 -2.83 5.21
N VAL A 112 1.24 -1.96 4.22
CA VAL A 112 0.28 -0.93 3.80
C VAL A 112 -0.13 -1.14 2.33
N GLY A 113 -0.99 -0.24 1.83
CA GLY A 113 -1.51 -0.29 0.47
C GLY A 113 -2.77 -1.13 0.40
N PRO A 114 -3.20 -1.56 -0.80
CA PRO A 114 -4.50 -2.20 -0.98
C PRO A 114 -4.69 -3.44 -0.08
N LEU A 115 -3.70 -4.34 -0.01
CA LEU A 115 -3.78 -5.52 0.85
C LEU A 115 -3.92 -5.12 2.32
N GLY A 116 -3.09 -4.19 2.79
CA GLY A 116 -3.13 -3.73 4.17
C GLY A 116 -4.45 -3.07 4.54
N ARG A 117 -4.97 -2.20 3.67
CA ARG A 117 -6.27 -1.53 3.86
C ARG A 117 -7.43 -2.50 3.91
N LEU A 118 -7.49 -3.50 3.02
CA LEU A 118 -8.56 -4.51 3.06
C LEU A 118 -8.46 -5.45 4.27
N ASN A 119 -7.24 -5.73 4.75
CA ASN A 119 -7.06 -6.49 5.98
C ASN A 119 -7.53 -5.69 7.21
N VAL A 120 -7.19 -4.40 7.31
CA VAL A 120 -7.62 -3.54 8.45
C VAL A 120 -9.08 -3.09 8.38
N ALA A 121 -9.69 -2.98 7.20
CA ALA A 121 -11.09 -2.60 7.09
C ALA A 121 -12.01 -3.76 7.53
N GLU A 122 -13.08 -3.48 8.28
CA GLU A 122 -14.12 -4.47 8.60
C GLU A 122 -15.21 -4.54 7.53
N LYS A 123 -15.39 -3.45 6.78
CA LYS A 123 -16.37 -3.33 5.71
C LYS A 123 -15.92 -2.28 4.68
N ILE A 124 -16.56 -2.29 3.53
CA ILE A 124 -16.56 -1.15 2.61
C ILE A 124 -17.98 -0.58 2.58
N ASP A 125 -18.12 0.75 2.56
CA ASP A 125 -19.45 1.38 2.62
C ASP A 125 -20.18 1.36 1.27
N THR A 126 -19.46 1.21 0.15
CA THR A 126 -20.06 1.05 -1.18
C THR A 126 -20.43 -0.42 -1.45
N PRO A 127 -21.61 -0.68 -2.04
CA PRO A 127 -22.21 -2.00 -2.04
C PRO A 127 -21.44 -3.04 -2.85
N LEU A 128 -20.98 -2.72 -4.07
CA LEU A 128 -20.33 -3.72 -4.92
C LEU A 128 -18.94 -4.08 -4.39
N ALA A 129 -18.15 -3.08 -3.99
CA ALA A 129 -16.84 -3.32 -3.39
C ALA A 129 -16.94 -4.08 -2.06
N ASN A 130 -17.99 -3.84 -1.25
CA ASN A 130 -18.19 -4.58 0.00
C ASN A 130 -18.47 -6.07 -0.22
N GLU A 131 -19.18 -6.44 -1.29
CA GLU A 131 -19.35 -7.86 -1.64
C GLU A 131 -18.02 -8.52 -2.04
N GLU A 132 -17.16 -7.80 -2.75
CA GLU A 132 -15.81 -8.29 -3.07
C GLU A 132 -14.91 -8.36 -1.82
N LEU A 133 -15.02 -7.42 -0.88
CA LEU A 133 -14.29 -7.50 0.40
C LEU A 133 -14.63 -8.79 1.15
N LYS A 134 -15.90 -9.19 1.19
CA LYS A 134 -16.31 -10.44 1.86
C LYS A 134 -15.63 -11.65 1.22
N LYS A 135 -15.57 -11.71 -0.11
CA LYS A 135 -14.87 -12.78 -0.84
C LYS A 135 -13.38 -12.76 -0.55
N PHE A 136 -12.76 -11.58 -0.57
CA PHE A 136 -11.36 -11.39 -0.22
C PHE A 136 -11.05 -11.88 1.20
N LYS A 137 -11.82 -11.44 2.21
CA LYS A 137 -11.60 -11.86 3.61
C LYS A 137 -11.82 -13.36 3.82
N ALA A 138 -12.69 -14.00 3.04
CA ALA A 138 -12.89 -15.44 3.12
C ALA A 138 -11.64 -16.24 2.70
N LEU A 139 -10.74 -15.66 1.90
CA LEU A 139 -9.47 -16.30 1.50
C LEU A 139 -8.57 -16.57 2.71
N GLY A 140 -8.54 -15.66 3.68
CA GLY A 140 -7.70 -15.78 4.88
C GLY A 140 -8.25 -16.75 5.93
N GLY A 141 -9.44 -17.34 5.74
CA GLY A 141 -9.98 -18.35 6.67
C GLY A 141 -10.20 -17.85 8.10
N GLY A 142 -10.43 -16.55 8.29
CA GLY A 142 -10.55 -15.90 9.60
C GLY A 142 -9.28 -15.21 10.09
N LEU A 143 -8.17 -15.35 9.36
CA LEU A 143 -6.94 -14.58 9.53
C LEU A 143 -6.84 -13.49 8.44
N PRO A 144 -5.90 -12.53 8.59
CA PRO A 144 -5.52 -11.64 7.50
C PRO A 144 -5.10 -12.42 6.23
N VAL A 145 -5.33 -11.83 5.06
CA VAL A 145 -4.86 -12.38 3.77
C VAL A 145 -3.41 -11.97 3.57
N ASP A 146 -2.49 -12.93 3.63
CA ASP A 146 -1.04 -12.68 3.65
C ASP A 146 -0.35 -12.83 2.29
N GLU A 147 -1.01 -13.44 1.31
CA GLU A 147 -0.39 -13.76 0.04
C GLU A 147 -0.11 -12.50 -0.79
N THR A 148 1.16 -12.26 -1.10
CA THR A 148 1.63 -11.05 -1.77
C THR A 148 0.92 -10.82 -3.12
N LEU A 149 0.59 -11.87 -3.86
CA LEU A 149 -0.10 -11.74 -5.14
C LEU A 149 -1.55 -11.21 -5.01
N TYR A 150 -2.18 -11.33 -3.83
CA TYR A 150 -3.50 -10.76 -3.59
C TYR A 150 -3.50 -9.23 -3.44
N TYR A 151 -2.34 -8.56 -3.41
CA TYR A 151 -2.29 -7.11 -3.64
C TYR A 151 -2.97 -6.70 -4.95
N HIS A 152 -2.86 -7.51 -6.01
CA HIS A 152 -3.52 -7.24 -7.30
C HIS A 152 -5.04 -7.32 -7.20
N TYR A 153 -5.56 -8.32 -6.48
CA TYR A 153 -6.99 -8.44 -6.25
C TYR A 153 -7.49 -7.28 -5.37
N ALA A 154 -6.80 -7.00 -4.27
CA ALA A 154 -7.14 -5.89 -3.38
C ALA A 154 -7.18 -4.54 -4.12
N ARG A 155 -6.24 -4.31 -5.04
CA ARG A 155 -6.20 -3.08 -5.87
C ARG A 155 -7.41 -2.94 -6.80
N LEU A 156 -7.94 -4.05 -7.32
CA LEU A 156 -9.17 -4.04 -8.13
C LEU A 156 -10.41 -3.76 -7.27
N ILE A 157 -10.46 -4.28 -6.04
CA ILE A 157 -11.55 -3.98 -5.08
C ILE A 157 -11.54 -2.50 -4.74
N GLU A 158 -10.37 -1.92 -4.49
CA GLU A 158 -10.25 -0.49 -4.23
C GLU A 158 -10.56 0.38 -5.45
N ALA A 159 -10.21 -0.08 -6.66
CA ALA A 159 -10.63 0.60 -7.88
C ALA A 159 -12.17 0.62 -8.00
N LEU A 160 -12.84 -0.49 -7.67
CA LEU A 160 -14.30 -0.56 -7.65
C LEU A 160 -14.88 0.41 -6.60
N TYR A 161 -14.34 0.39 -5.39
CA TYR A 161 -14.70 1.34 -4.32
C TYR A 161 -14.52 2.79 -4.77
N ALA A 162 -13.38 3.14 -5.39
CA ALA A 162 -13.10 4.50 -5.83
C ALA A 162 -14.09 4.97 -6.90
N VAL A 163 -14.48 4.11 -7.85
CA VAL A 163 -15.48 4.42 -8.87
C VAL A 163 -16.88 4.57 -8.25
N GLU A 164 -17.26 3.73 -7.29
CA GLU A 164 -18.52 3.88 -6.55
C GLU A 164 -18.53 5.18 -5.72
N ARG A 165 -17.45 5.51 -5.02
CA ARG A 165 -17.29 6.77 -4.28
C ARG A 165 -17.34 7.99 -5.19
N ALA A 166 -16.74 7.91 -6.38
CA ALA A 166 -16.85 8.99 -7.37
C ALA A 166 -18.31 9.26 -7.75
N ARG A 167 -19.15 8.21 -7.84
CA ARG A 167 -20.60 8.34 -8.07
C ARG A 167 -21.27 9.07 -6.91
N GLU A 168 -21.01 8.63 -5.69
CA GLU A 168 -21.58 9.24 -4.49
C GLU A 168 -21.21 10.72 -4.38
N LEU A 169 -19.92 11.04 -4.53
CA LEU A 169 -19.41 12.41 -4.48
C LEU A 169 -19.97 13.29 -5.60
N CYS A 170 -20.08 12.78 -6.83
CA CYS A 170 -20.67 13.55 -7.93
C CYS A 170 -22.16 13.83 -7.72
N ASN A 171 -22.88 12.97 -7.00
CA ASN A 171 -24.29 13.17 -6.69
C ASN A 171 -24.53 14.03 -5.44
N ASP A 172 -23.48 14.32 -4.65
CA ASP A 172 -23.55 15.24 -3.53
C ASP A 172 -23.81 16.67 -4.05
N PRO A 173 -24.86 17.38 -3.60
CA PRO A 173 -25.11 18.75 -4.04
C PRO A 173 -23.95 19.71 -3.74
N ASP A 174 -23.15 19.46 -2.69
CA ASP A 174 -22.04 20.33 -2.30
C ASP A 174 -20.87 20.26 -3.28
N ILE A 175 -20.80 19.25 -4.16
CA ILE A 175 -19.74 19.12 -5.18
C ILE A 175 -19.71 20.28 -6.18
N LEU A 176 -20.83 21.00 -6.31
CA LEU A 176 -20.96 22.19 -7.15
C LEU A 176 -20.99 23.48 -6.34
N SER A 177 -20.80 23.40 -5.02
CA SER A 177 -20.73 24.57 -4.16
C SER A 177 -19.58 25.48 -4.58
N THR A 178 -19.80 26.79 -4.41
CA THR A 178 -18.74 27.81 -4.58
C THR A 178 -18.11 28.20 -3.25
N ASP A 179 -18.61 27.67 -2.13
CA ASP A 179 -18.01 27.79 -0.82
C ASP A 179 -16.87 26.77 -0.66
N ILE A 180 -15.74 27.06 -1.31
CA ILE A 180 -14.61 26.13 -1.47
C ILE A 180 -13.36 26.54 -0.68
N GLN A 181 -13.41 27.65 0.05
CA GLN A 181 -12.23 28.20 0.72
C GLN A 181 -12.56 28.73 2.12
N ASN A 182 -11.89 28.16 3.11
CA ASN A 182 -11.82 28.75 4.44
C ASN A 182 -10.64 29.73 4.51
N THR A 183 -10.91 30.99 4.85
CA THR A 183 -9.90 32.05 5.00
C THR A 183 -9.44 32.26 6.44
N GLN A 184 -9.99 31.51 7.41
CA GLN A 184 -9.52 31.50 8.79
C GLN A 184 -8.08 30.99 8.84
N ARG A 185 -7.15 31.86 9.24
CA ARG A 185 -5.74 31.54 9.39
C ARG A 185 -5.35 31.69 10.85
N GLU A 186 -5.20 30.56 11.54
CA GLU A 186 -4.58 30.50 12.85
C GLU A 186 -3.25 29.75 12.71
N PHE A 187 -2.14 30.46 12.86
CA PHE A 187 -0.82 29.84 12.74
C PHE A 187 -0.51 28.95 13.95
N LYS A 188 -0.15 27.69 13.72
CA LYS A 188 0.18 26.70 14.76
C LYS A 188 1.65 26.25 14.76
N GLY A 189 2.46 26.70 13.80
CA GLY A 189 3.88 26.31 13.68
C GLY A 189 4.15 24.89 13.16
N ARG A 190 3.20 23.96 13.29
CA ARG A 190 3.27 22.58 12.77
C ARG A 190 1.97 22.20 12.07
N GLY A 191 2.07 21.49 10.96
CA GLY A 191 0.93 20.91 10.24
C GLY A 191 1.24 19.50 9.77
N VAL A 192 0.37 18.55 10.10
CA VAL A 192 0.49 17.15 9.67
C VAL A 192 -0.69 16.80 8.77
N GLY A 193 -0.40 16.40 7.54
CA GLY A 193 -1.37 15.91 6.56
C GLY A 193 -1.16 14.43 6.32
N ILE A 194 -2.25 13.67 6.34
CA ILE A 194 -2.23 12.21 6.15
C ILE A 194 -3.35 11.84 5.21
N ILE A 195 -3.05 10.91 4.30
CA ILE A 195 -4.00 10.35 3.35
C ILE A 195 -3.56 8.93 2.98
N GLU A 196 -4.49 8.11 2.50
CA GLU A 196 -4.10 6.86 1.82
C GLU A 196 -3.84 7.16 0.35
N ALA A 197 -2.57 7.29 0.00
CA ALA A 197 -2.20 7.21 -1.41
C ALA A 197 -2.44 5.77 -1.91
N PRO A 198 -2.53 5.55 -3.25
CA PRO A 198 -2.85 4.24 -3.80
C PRO A 198 -1.94 3.11 -3.30
N ARG A 199 -0.69 3.43 -2.94
CA ARG A 199 0.36 2.49 -2.52
C ARG A 199 0.48 2.32 -1.00
N GLY A 200 -0.34 3.01 -0.22
CA GLY A 200 -0.34 2.98 1.25
C GLY A 200 -0.38 4.37 1.88
N THR A 201 -0.37 4.42 3.21
CA THR A 201 -0.46 5.66 3.96
C THR A 201 0.66 6.61 3.60
N LEU A 202 0.32 7.88 3.38
CA LEU A 202 1.24 8.97 3.08
C LEU A 202 1.16 9.99 4.21
N ILE A 203 2.30 10.29 4.83
CA ILE A 203 2.40 11.22 5.94
C ILE A 203 3.30 12.38 5.55
N HIS A 204 2.76 13.60 5.64
CA HIS A 204 3.48 14.85 5.45
C HIS A 204 3.45 15.65 6.76
N ASP A 205 4.61 15.92 7.34
CA ASP A 205 4.75 16.70 8.57
C ASP A 205 5.65 17.90 8.33
N TYR A 206 5.08 19.10 8.42
CA TYR A 206 5.76 20.36 8.14
C TYR A 206 5.83 21.22 9.40
N HIS A 207 7.02 21.77 9.64
CA HIS A 207 7.22 22.84 10.62
C HIS A 207 7.57 24.13 9.90
N ALA A 208 6.98 25.24 10.33
CA ALA A 208 7.23 26.56 9.78
C ALA A 208 7.42 27.60 10.88
N ASN A 209 8.10 28.70 10.56
CA ASN A 209 8.14 29.90 11.41
C ASN A 209 6.94 30.82 11.13
N GLU A 210 6.79 31.90 11.91
CA GLU A 210 5.66 32.84 11.79
C GLU A 210 5.59 33.55 10.43
N ASN A 211 6.70 33.61 9.69
CA ASN A 211 6.76 34.15 8.33
C ASN A 211 6.32 33.13 7.26
N GLY A 212 5.90 31.93 7.66
CA GLY A 212 5.50 30.84 6.76
C GLY A 212 6.67 30.11 6.09
N GLN A 213 7.90 30.29 6.57
CA GLN A 213 9.08 29.61 6.03
C GLN A 213 9.23 28.23 6.68
N LEU A 214 9.41 27.19 5.87
CA LEU A 214 9.66 25.83 6.38
C LEU A 214 10.98 25.78 7.16
N THR A 215 10.94 25.16 8.34
CA THR A 215 12.09 24.97 9.24
C THR A 215 12.46 23.50 9.39
N SER A 216 11.50 22.60 9.23
CA SER A 216 11.71 21.15 9.20
C SER A 216 10.60 20.49 8.39
N VAL A 217 10.92 19.36 7.77
CA VAL A 217 9.98 18.51 7.02
C VAL A 217 10.29 17.06 7.33
N ASN A 218 9.26 16.28 7.68
CA ASN A 218 9.35 14.83 7.74
C ASN A 218 8.29 14.21 6.82
N LEU A 219 8.72 13.29 5.96
CA LEU A 219 7.86 12.60 5.01
C LEU A 219 8.02 11.09 5.22
N ILE A 220 6.92 10.40 5.51
CA ILE A 220 6.88 8.94 5.43
C ILE A 220 5.97 8.59 4.27
N VAL A 221 6.59 8.16 3.18
CA VAL A 221 5.92 7.95 1.91
C VAL A 221 5.50 6.49 1.79
N SER A 222 4.31 6.26 1.25
CA SER A 222 3.61 4.97 1.13
C SER A 222 4.50 3.74 0.92
N THR A 223 5.28 3.70 -0.16
CA THR A 223 6.12 2.54 -0.49
C THR A 223 7.21 2.28 0.55
N GLY A 224 7.67 3.32 1.27
CA GLY A 224 8.63 3.16 2.36
C GLY A 224 8.13 2.25 3.47
N HIS A 225 6.85 2.30 3.82
CA HIS A 225 6.25 1.39 4.79
C HIS A 225 6.36 -0.09 4.40
N ASN A 226 6.34 -0.40 3.09
CA ASN A 226 6.44 -1.77 2.59
C ASN A 226 7.88 -2.21 2.31
N ASN A 227 8.91 -1.41 2.63
CA ASN A 227 10.28 -1.74 2.25
C ASN A 227 10.75 -3.07 2.83
N TRP A 228 10.45 -3.35 4.11
CA TRP A 228 10.76 -4.64 4.72
C TRP A 228 10.04 -5.78 3.97
N ALA A 229 8.75 -5.64 3.71
CA ALA A 229 7.98 -6.65 3.01
C ALA A 229 8.48 -6.91 1.58
N MET A 230 8.95 -5.88 0.88
CA MET A 230 9.57 -6.04 -0.43
C MET A 230 10.89 -6.80 -0.35
N THR A 231 11.75 -6.49 0.62
CA THR A 231 13.00 -7.22 0.85
C THR A 231 12.74 -8.68 1.17
N GLU A 232 11.81 -8.97 2.07
CA GLU A 232 11.43 -10.34 2.42
C GLU A 232 10.78 -11.09 1.26
N ALA A 233 9.97 -10.41 0.44
CA ALA A 233 9.37 -10.99 -0.74
C ALA A 233 10.43 -11.39 -1.79
N VAL A 234 11.43 -10.54 -2.00
CA VAL A 234 12.57 -10.83 -2.88
C VAL A 234 13.35 -12.05 -2.38
N ASP A 235 13.70 -12.08 -1.09
CA ASP A 235 14.43 -13.20 -0.49
C ASP A 235 13.65 -14.52 -0.55
N SER A 236 12.36 -14.47 -0.19
CA SER A 236 11.46 -15.63 -0.23
C SER A 236 11.32 -16.21 -1.64
N VAL A 237 11.10 -15.36 -2.65
CA VAL A 237 10.97 -15.79 -4.05
C VAL A 237 12.30 -16.31 -4.58
N ALA A 238 13.43 -15.65 -4.28
CA ALA A 238 14.75 -16.13 -4.66
C ALA A 238 15.01 -17.55 -4.11
N LYS A 239 14.79 -17.76 -2.80
CA LYS A 239 14.95 -19.07 -2.15
C LYS A 239 14.00 -20.13 -2.70
N THR A 240 12.81 -19.74 -3.13
CA THR A 240 11.80 -20.65 -3.67
C THR A 240 12.16 -21.13 -5.08
N TYR A 241 12.57 -20.23 -5.97
CA TYR A 241 12.71 -20.55 -7.40
C TYR A 241 14.16 -20.73 -7.87
N ILE A 242 15.16 -20.25 -7.15
CA ILE A 242 16.57 -20.41 -7.52
C ILE A 242 17.12 -21.66 -6.81
N LYS A 243 17.28 -22.75 -7.58
CA LYS A 243 17.75 -24.06 -7.11
C LYS A 243 19.06 -24.45 -7.81
N GLY A 244 20.10 -23.65 -7.69
CA GLY A 244 21.43 -23.95 -8.25
C GLY A 244 22.20 -22.70 -8.69
N PRO A 245 23.43 -22.88 -9.20
CA PRO A 245 24.31 -21.77 -9.56
C PRO A 245 23.90 -21.05 -10.85
N VAL A 246 23.03 -21.65 -11.67
CA VAL A 246 22.60 -21.08 -12.95
C VAL A 246 21.31 -20.28 -12.74
N VAL A 247 21.43 -18.96 -12.75
CA VAL A 247 20.28 -18.04 -12.70
C VAL A 247 19.81 -17.73 -14.11
N GLN A 248 18.56 -18.07 -14.41
CA GLN A 248 17.92 -17.81 -15.71
C GLN A 248 17.00 -16.59 -15.65
N GLU A 249 16.79 -15.93 -16.79
CA GLU A 249 15.96 -14.71 -16.90
C GLU A 249 14.53 -14.90 -16.34
N GLY A 250 13.91 -16.07 -16.56
CA GLY A 250 12.58 -16.37 -16.02
C GLY A 250 12.49 -16.35 -14.48
N MET A 251 13.61 -16.62 -13.79
CA MET A 251 13.69 -16.51 -12.32
C MET A 251 13.76 -15.05 -11.87
N LEU A 252 14.41 -14.19 -12.66
CA LEU A 252 14.50 -12.74 -12.39
C LEU A 252 13.13 -12.08 -12.50
N ASN A 253 12.35 -12.47 -13.52
CA ASN A 253 10.99 -11.97 -13.69
C ASN A 253 10.09 -12.31 -12.49
N ARG A 254 10.34 -13.44 -11.81
CA ARG A 254 9.64 -13.80 -10.57
C ARG A 254 10.07 -12.93 -9.40
N VAL A 255 11.37 -12.70 -9.20
CA VAL A 255 11.86 -11.79 -8.15
C VAL A 255 11.30 -10.38 -8.35
N GLU A 256 11.29 -9.90 -9.60
CA GLU A 256 10.71 -8.59 -9.92
C GLU A 256 9.18 -8.57 -9.74
N ALA A 257 8.48 -9.65 -10.05
CA ALA A 257 7.04 -9.75 -9.80
C ALA A 257 6.72 -9.61 -8.29
N ALA A 258 7.61 -10.05 -7.39
CA ALA A 258 7.46 -9.87 -5.94
C ALA A 258 7.50 -8.40 -5.53
N VAL A 259 8.41 -7.65 -6.15
CA VAL A 259 8.51 -6.20 -6.00
C VAL A 259 7.26 -5.52 -6.60
N ARG A 260 6.90 -5.86 -7.85
CA ARG A 260 5.74 -5.27 -8.56
C ARG A 260 4.39 -5.51 -7.89
N ALA A 261 4.21 -6.61 -7.18
CA ALA A 261 2.96 -6.89 -6.46
C ALA A 261 2.59 -5.75 -5.50
N HIS A 262 3.60 -5.19 -4.82
CA HIS A 262 3.49 -4.05 -3.92
C HIS A 262 3.28 -2.70 -4.65
N ASP A 263 3.36 -2.67 -5.99
CA ASP A 263 3.31 -1.46 -6.84
C ASP A 263 4.21 -0.34 -6.29
N PRO A 264 5.53 -0.55 -6.19
CA PRO A 264 6.40 0.40 -5.52
C PRO A 264 6.57 1.65 -6.36
N CYS A 265 6.33 2.81 -5.75
CA CYS A 265 6.80 4.07 -6.28
C CYS A 265 8.16 4.39 -5.63
N LEU A 266 9.23 3.75 -6.12
CA LEU A 266 10.59 3.98 -5.61
C LEU A 266 11.01 5.45 -5.73
N SER A 267 10.51 6.13 -6.77
CA SER A 267 10.71 7.57 -6.95
C SER A 267 10.00 8.40 -5.89
N CYS A 268 8.81 7.99 -5.46
CA CYS A 268 8.11 8.65 -4.37
C CYS A 268 8.84 8.41 -3.04
N SER A 269 9.37 7.20 -2.81
CA SER A 269 9.92 6.78 -1.52
C SER A 269 11.36 7.21 -1.26
N THR A 270 12.13 7.46 -2.32
CA THR A 270 13.51 7.98 -2.23
C THR A 270 13.66 9.39 -2.80
N HIS A 271 12.58 9.96 -3.34
CA HIS A 271 12.57 11.22 -4.09
C HIS A 271 13.49 11.24 -5.35
N ALA A 272 13.84 10.07 -5.91
CA ALA A 272 14.69 9.92 -7.10
C ALA A 272 13.89 9.64 -8.39
N VAL A 273 14.36 10.07 -9.58
CA VAL A 273 13.54 10.09 -10.82
C VAL A 273 13.60 8.78 -11.63
N GLY A 274 12.43 8.18 -11.89
CA GLY A 274 11.97 7.76 -13.22
C GLY A 274 12.32 6.39 -13.83
N GLN A 275 13.34 5.68 -13.37
CA GLN A 275 13.68 4.33 -13.87
C GLN A 275 13.80 3.34 -12.70
N MET A 276 13.44 2.07 -12.92
CA MET A 276 13.78 0.97 -12.01
C MET A 276 14.85 0.09 -12.66
N PRO A 277 16.10 0.59 -12.82
CA PRO A 277 17.20 -0.24 -13.25
C PRO A 277 17.42 -1.30 -12.17
N ILE A 278 17.51 -2.56 -12.57
CA ILE A 278 17.73 -3.68 -11.66
C ILE A 278 19.11 -4.26 -11.95
N ILE A 279 19.94 -4.31 -10.91
CA ILE A 279 21.20 -5.04 -10.90
C ILE A 279 21.05 -6.19 -9.91
N ILE A 280 21.27 -7.41 -10.38
CA ILE A 280 21.26 -8.61 -9.54
C ILE A 280 22.66 -9.21 -9.59
N ASP A 281 23.34 -9.16 -8.45
CA ASP A 281 24.62 -9.81 -8.25
C ASP A 281 24.40 -11.16 -7.57
N VAL A 282 24.93 -12.22 -8.18
CA VAL A 282 24.93 -13.58 -7.65
C VAL A 282 26.27 -13.84 -6.99
N LEU A 283 26.26 -14.06 -5.68
CA LEU A 283 27.46 -14.26 -4.88
C LEU A 283 27.71 -15.76 -4.62
N ASP A 284 28.96 -16.20 -4.64
CA ASP A 284 29.34 -17.52 -4.14
C ASP A 284 29.41 -17.56 -2.60
N GLN A 285 29.71 -18.73 -2.03
CA GLN A 285 29.84 -18.91 -0.57
C GLN A 285 30.98 -18.08 0.05
N ALA A 286 31.95 -17.62 -0.74
CA ALA A 286 33.05 -16.77 -0.30
C ALA A 286 32.75 -15.28 -0.46
N GLY A 287 31.56 -14.92 -0.98
CA GLY A 287 31.14 -13.54 -1.22
C GLY A 287 31.68 -12.95 -2.52
N ASN A 288 32.24 -13.76 -3.43
CA ASN A 288 32.66 -13.27 -4.74
C ASN A 288 31.46 -13.20 -5.69
N VAL A 289 31.38 -12.14 -6.48
CA VAL A 289 30.38 -12.01 -7.55
C VAL A 289 30.70 -13.02 -8.66
N THR A 290 29.82 -13.99 -8.85
CA THR A 290 29.90 -15.01 -9.91
C THR A 290 29.17 -14.60 -11.18
N GLN A 291 28.14 -13.76 -11.04
CA GLN A 291 27.31 -13.28 -12.14
C GLN A 291 26.71 -11.94 -11.75
N THR A 292 26.74 -10.96 -12.67
CA THR A 292 25.99 -9.71 -12.56
C THR A 292 25.00 -9.65 -13.73
N LEU A 293 23.73 -9.48 -13.42
CA LEU A 293 22.66 -9.32 -14.39
C LEU A 293 22.14 -7.88 -14.30
N ARG A 294 22.00 -7.19 -15.43
CA ARG A 294 21.54 -5.81 -15.49
C ARG A 294 20.35 -5.69 -16.41
N ARG A 295 19.37 -4.91 -15.99
CA ARG A 295 18.31 -4.41 -16.86
C ARG A 295 18.21 -2.89 -16.68
N ASP A 296 18.41 -2.18 -17.78
CA ASP A 296 18.29 -0.72 -17.87
C ASP A 296 16.81 -0.28 -17.85
#